data_AF-A0AAU4DSA4-F1
#
_entry.id   AF-A0AAU4DSA4-F1
#
_cell.length_a   1.000
_cell.length_b   1.000
_cell.length_c   1.000
_cell.angle_alpha   90.00
_cell.angle_beta   90.00
_cell.angle_gamma   90.00
#
_symmetry.space_group_name_H-M   'P 1'
#
loop_
_entity.id
_entity.type
_entity.pdbx_description
1 polymer ?
#
loop_
_entity_poly.entity_id
_entity_poly.type
_entity_poly.pdbx_seq_one_letter_code
_entity_poly.pdbx_strand_id
1 'polypeptide(L)'
;MPTPHPERGPRARRLADRLTAQYRTPIEPQYDQGRRCWTLRWYDGPPLAAVRAALGQLGPDAERMLVRRDLTTRALALAAVRETRAGAMHRWVGSWGQRYHLEQILADRPYPDRTDGPREAAMLDRLLAAATAEHGRWTHPDENKAFELIARHGIAWLLPEDRLAGPQDHDGLALDPLEYLTARYATGVHRAAWETALATMPLRAAVTAARDDAEPTPDAARAALALLPALRSQLTADLDRTQDRLNRAAAPV
;
A
#
# COMPACT_ATOMS: atom_id res chain seq x y z
N MET A 1 1.53 -51.15 4.78
CA MET A 1 1.37 -49.68 4.74
C MET A 1 2.53 -49.09 3.97
N PRO A 2 2.32 -48.38 2.83
CA PRO A 2 3.44 -47.84 2.08
C PRO A 2 4.10 -46.73 2.88
N THR A 3 5.40 -46.86 3.08
CA THR A 3 6.31 -45.86 3.63
C THR A 3 6.32 -44.62 2.71
N PRO A 4 6.50 -43.40 3.27
CA PRO A 4 6.63 -42.19 2.47
C PRO A 4 7.88 -42.33 1.58
N HIS A 5 7.81 -42.10 0.26
CA HIS A 5 8.98 -42.26 -0.60
C HIS A 5 9.92 -41.03 -0.48
N PRO A 6 11.08 -41.13 0.20
CA PRO A 6 12.08 -40.06 0.29
C PRO A 6 12.69 -39.68 -1.08
N GLU A 7 12.48 -40.51 -2.10
CA GLU A 7 13.04 -40.37 -3.45
C GLU A 7 12.54 -39.15 -4.23
N ARG A 8 11.38 -38.59 -3.87
CA ARG A 8 10.87 -37.35 -4.49
C ARG A 8 11.47 -36.08 -3.90
N GLY A 9 12.17 -36.16 -2.77
CA GLY A 9 12.81 -35.01 -2.11
C GLY A 9 13.88 -34.34 -2.97
N PRO A 10 14.86 -35.07 -3.53
CA PRO A 10 15.87 -34.49 -4.43
C PRO A 10 15.26 -33.84 -5.67
N ARG A 11 14.16 -34.42 -6.21
CA ARG A 11 13.46 -33.85 -7.36
C ARG A 11 12.73 -32.55 -6.99
N ALA A 12 12.01 -32.53 -5.87
CA ALA A 12 11.33 -31.33 -5.38
C ALA A 12 12.32 -30.20 -5.12
N ARG A 13 13.50 -30.51 -4.55
CA ARG A 13 14.61 -29.55 -4.38
C ARG A 13 15.10 -28.98 -5.71
N ARG A 14 15.40 -29.83 -6.71
CA ARG A 14 15.82 -29.36 -8.04
C ARG A 14 14.81 -28.44 -8.72
N LEU A 15 13.51 -28.73 -8.57
CA LEU A 15 12.44 -27.86 -9.07
C LEU A 15 12.40 -26.53 -8.32
N ALA A 16 12.52 -26.59 -6.99
CA ALA A 16 12.57 -25.41 -6.13
C ALA A 16 13.76 -24.50 -6.50
N ASP A 17 14.98 -25.05 -6.60
CA ASP A 17 16.19 -24.30 -6.97
C ASP A 17 16.05 -23.61 -8.33
N ARG A 18 15.48 -24.30 -9.32
CA ARG A 18 15.24 -23.74 -10.65
C ARG A 18 14.25 -22.58 -10.61
N LEU A 19 13.13 -22.73 -9.90
CA LEU A 19 12.14 -21.67 -9.77
C LEU A 19 12.68 -20.50 -8.94
N THR A 20 13.50 -20.77 -7.92
CA THR A 20 14.20 -19.74 -7.15
C THR A 20 15.15 -18.95 -8.03
N ALA A 21 15.94 -19.61 -8.87
CA ALA A 21 16.81 -18.91 -9.83
C ALA A 21 15.99 -18.07 -10.82
N GLN A 22 14.86 -18.59 -11.32
CA GLN A 22 14.01 -17.91 -12.28
C GLN A 22 13.33 -16.67 -11.70
N TYR A 23 12.71 -16.78 -10.53
CA TYR A 23 11.90 -15.70 -9.93
C TYR A 23 12.66 -14.83 -8.94
N ARG A 24 13.89 -15.22 -8.59
CA ARG A 24 14.70 -14.58 -7.53
C ARG A 24 13.95 -14.50 -6.20
N THR A 25 13.18 -15.54 -5.90
CA THR A 25 12.42 -15.70 -4.65
C THR A 25 12.73 -17.09 -4.07
N PRO A 26 13.07 -17.20 -2.79
CA PRO A 26 13.23 -18.51 -2.14
C PRO A 26 11.95 -19.33 -2.25
N ILE A 27 12.05 -20.49 -2.88
CA ILE A 27 10.99 -21.49 -2.96
C ILE A 27 11.52 -22.73 -2.25
N GLU A 28 10.77 -23.22 -1.28
CA GLU A 28 11.19 -24.32 -0.42
C GLU A 28 10.28 -25.53 -0.62
N PRO A 29 10.84 -26.74 -0.80
CA PRO A 29 10.05 -27.95 -0.80
C PRO A 29 9.72 -28.36 0.63
N GLN A 30 8.43 -28.37 0.97
CA GLN A 30 7.91 -28.84 2.25
C GLN A 30 7.21 -30.18 2.07
N TYR A 31 7.56 -31.17 2.88
CA TYR A 31 6.85 -32.45 2.91
C TYR A 31 5.69 -32.40 3.89
N ASP A 32 4.47 -32.58 3.39
CA ASP A 32 3.27 -32.75 4.23
C ASP A 32 3.14 -34.24 4.60
N GLN A 33 3.33 -34.55 5.88
CA GLN A 33 3.22 -35.93 6.38
C GLN A 33 1.79 -36.47 6.32
N GLY A 34 0.78 -35.63 6.53
CA GLY A 34 -0.63 -36.02 6.54
C GLY A 34 -1.14 -36.35 5.15
N ARG A 35 -0.77 -35.52 4.15
CA ARG A 35 -1.11 -35.75 2.74
C ARG A 35 -0.12 -36.62 1.98
N ARG A 36 0.99 -36.98 2.63
CA ARG A 36 2.11 -37.77 2.07
C ARG A 36 2.62 -37.24 0.74
N CYS A 37 2.75 -35.92 0.62
CA CYS A 37 3.10 -35.24 -0.63
C CYS A 37 4.08 -34.08 -0.40
N TRP A 38 4.86 -33.76 -1.44
CA TRP A 38 5.70 -32.57 -1.47
C TRP A 38 4.90 -31.37 -1.97
N THR A 39 5.10 -30.22 -1.33
CA THR A 39 4.55 -28.92 -1.73
C THR A 39 5.70 -27.93 -1.90
N LEU A 40 5.71 -27.19 -3.00
CA LEU A 40 6.61 -26.04 -3.18
C LEU A 40 5.97 -24.82 -2.55
N ARG A 41 6.63 -24.25 -1.55
CA ARG A 41 6.14 -23.14 -0.76
C ARG A 41 7.03 -21.93 -0.93
N TRP A 42 6.44 -20.74 -1.06
CA TRP A 42 7.18 -19.49 -1.06
C TRP A 42 6.36 -18.39 -0.40
N TYR A 43 7.06 -17.34 0.02
CA TYR A 43 6.47 -16.16 0.63
C TYR A 43 6.55 -14.99 -0.33
N ASP A 44 5.45 -14.25 -0.43
CA ASP A 44 5.30 -13.12 -1.34
C ASP A 44 5.69 -13.54 -2.77
N GLY A 45 6.36 -12.72 -3.58
CA GLY A 45 6.88 -13.21 -4.86
C GLY A 45 5.85 -13.48 -5.97
N PRO A 46 6.14 -14.36 -6.94
CA PRO A 46 5.31 -14.55 -8.14
C PRO A 46 3.92 -15.13 -7.81
N PRO A 47 2.89 -14.79 -8.59
CA PRO A 47 1.56 -15.37 -8.45
C PRO A 47 1.56 -16.89 -8.66
N LEU A 48 0.57 -17.56 -8.05
CA LEU A 48 0.44 -19.02 -8.15
C LEU A 48 0.31 -19.47 -9.61
N ALA A 49 -0.44 -18.74 -10.43
CA ALA A 49 -0.62 -19.02 -11.85
C ALA A 49 0.71 -18.99 -12.63
N ALA A 50 1.61 -18.03 -12.31
CA ALA A 50 2.91 -17.94 -12.96
C ALA A 50 3.80 -19.15 -12.63
N VAL A 51 3.85 -19.56 -11.35
CA VAL A 51 4.61 -20.75 -10.93
C VAL A 51 4.02 -22.03 -11.52
N ARG A 52 2.70 -22.15 -11.59
CA ARG A 52 2.01 -23.27 -12.25
C ARG A 52 2.37 -23.35 -13.74
N ALA A 53 2.34 -22.23 -14.45
CA ALA A 53 2.72 -22.18 -15.85
C ALA A 53 4.19 -22.60 -16.06
N ALA A 54 5.11 -22.13 -15.21
CA ALA A 54 6.51 -22.54 -15.26
C ALA A 54 6.67 -24.05 -14.99
N LEU A 55 5.95 -24.62 -14.01
CA LEU A 55 5.96 -26.06 -13.75
C LEU A 55 5.44 -26.88 -14.94
N GLY A 56 4.40 -26.40 -15.63
CA GLY A 56 3.87 -27.04 -16.84
C GLY A 56 4.92 -27.16 -17.96
N GLN A 57 5.78 -26.16 -18.10
CA GLN A 57 6.89 -26.18 -19.06
C GLN A 57 7.99 -27.19 -18.72
N LEU A 58 8.05 -27.66 -17.46
CA LEU A 58 9.05 -28.63 -16.99
C LEU A 58 8.57 -30.09 -17.11
N GLY A 59 7.32 -30.31 -17.53
CA GLY A 59 6.74 -31.61 -17.84
C GLY A 59 5.67 -32.10 -16.84
N PRO A 60 4.96 -33.20 -17.18
CA PRO A 60 3.72 -33.63 -16.49
C PRO A 60 3.88 -33.92 -14.99
N ASP A 61 5.04 -34.41 -14.60
CA ASP A 61 5.35 -34.70 -13.19
C ASP A 61 5.58 -33.43 -12.36
N ALA A 62 6.14 -32.38 -12.97
CA ALA A 62 6.36 -31.10 -12.31
C ALA A 62 5.04 -30.33 -12.17
N GLU A 63 4.18 -30.41 -13.19
CA GLU A 63 2.83 -29.84 -13.19
C GLU A 63 1.95 -30.35 -12.04
N ARG A 64 2.07 -31.64 -11.70
CA ARG A 64 1.34 -32.30 -10.60
C ARG A 64 1.86 -31.94 -9.20
N MET A 65 2.98 -31.22 -9.09
CA MET A 65 3.52 -30.80 -7.80
C MET A 65 2.53 -29.87 -7.10
N LEU A 66 2.31 -30.05 -5.78
CA LEU A 66 1.51 -29.08 -5.03
C LEU A 66 2.31 -27.79 -4.86
N VAL A 67 1.62 -26.66 -4.92
CA VAL A 67 2.23 -25.34 -4.75
C VAL A 67 1.40 -24.52 -3.79
N ARG A 68 2.07 -23.71 -2.96
CA ARG A 68 1.43 -22.81 -2.01
C ARG A 68 2.22 -21.51 -1.93
N ARG A 69 1.52 -20.41 -2.12
CA ARG A 69 2.02 -19.07 -1.85
C ARG A 69 1.43 -18.60 -0.53
N ASP A 70 2.27 -18.17 0.38
CA ASP A 70 1.84 -17.46 1.59
C ASP A 70 2.25 -16.00 1.50
N LEU A 71 1.53 -15.14 2.21
CA LEU A 71 1.79 -13.71 2.28
C LEU A 71 2.42 -13.37 3.61
N THR A 72 3.44 -12.52 3.60
CA THR A 72 4.03 -12.01 4.85
C THR A 72 3.18 -10.91 5.45
N THR A 73 3.38 -10.65 6.75
CA THR A 73 2.82 -9.47 7.42
C THR A 73 3.15 -8.19 6.68
N ARG A 74 4.35 -8.09 6.08
CA ARG A 74 4.76 -6.90 5.31
C ARG A 74 3.86 -6.69 4.10
N ALA A 75 3.62 -7.73 3.29
CA ALA A 75 2.75 -7.64 2.11
C ALA A 75 1.31 -7.29 2.49
N LEU A 76 0.80 -7.91 3.56
CA LEU A 76 -0.57 -7.66 4.04
C LEU A 76 -0.72 -6.25 4.63
N ALA A 77 0.22 -5.78 5.44
CA ALA A 77 0.22 -4.42 5.98
C ALA A 77 0.35 -3.37 4.86
N LEU A 78 1.19 -3.61 3.86
CA LEU A 78 1.33 -2.73 2.70
C LEU A 78 0.03 -2.64 1.90
N ALA A 79 -0.62 -3.78 1.63
CA ALA A 79 -1.93 -3.79 0.98
C ALA A 79 -2.96 -3.06 1.83
N ALA A 80 -2.92 -3.19 3.16
CA ALA A 80 -3.83 -2.48 4.04
C ALA A 80 -3.68 -0.95 3.95
N VAL A 81 -2.45 -0.44 3.89
CA VAL A 81 -2.18 0.98 3.67
C VAL A 81 -2.74 1.45 2.32
N ARG A 82 -2.49 0.69 1.25
CA ARG A 82 -2.97 1.01 -0.11
C ARG A 82 -4.49 1.04 -0.21
N GLU A 83 -5.17 0.01 0.31
CA GLU A 83 -6.64 -0.08 0.29
C GLU A 83 -7.28 0.99 1.18
N THR A 84 -6.63 1.36 2.29
CA THR A 84 -7.11 2.47 3.14
C THR A 84 -7.00 3.79 2.40
N ARG A 85 -5.87 4.05 1.73
CA ARG A 85 -5.66 5.24 0.90
C ARG A 85 -6.64 5.30 -0.28
N ALA A 86 -6.97 4.16 -0.88
CA ALA A 86 -7.97 4.06 -1.94
C ALA A 86 -9.42 4.23 -1.44
N GLY A 87 -9.63 4.31 -0.13
CA GLY A 87 -10.96 4.39 0.49
C GLY A 87 -11.74 3.08 0.44
N ALA A 88 -11.12 1.96 0.05
CA ALA A 88 -11.76 0.65 -0.07
C ALA A 88 -11.83 -0.09 1.28
N MET A 89 -10.93 0.24 2.21
CA MET A 89 -10.81 -0.50 3.47
C MET A 89 -11.97 -0.27 4.45
N HIS A 90 -12.72 0.84 4.36
CA HIS A 90 -13.72 1.28 5.37
C HIS A 90 -14.77 0.22 5.76
N ARG A 91 -15.03 -0.78 4.92
CA ARG A 91 -16.00 -1.87 5.18
C ARG A 91 -15.43 -3.05 5.96
N TRP A 92 -14.11 -3.15 6.02
CA TRP A 92 -13.40 -4.34 6.49
C TRP A 92 -12.49 -4.05 7.69
N VAL A 93 -12.22 -2.78 7.96
CA VAL A 93 -11.43 -2.29 9.09
C VAL A 93 -11.84 -2.99 10.40
N GLY A 94 -10.90 -3.71 11.03
CA GLY A 94 -11.12 -4.34 12.34
C GLY A 94 -12.01 -5.59 12.31
N SER A 95 -12.35 -6.11 11.12
CA SER A 95 -13.13 -7.32 10.95
C SER A 95 -12.25 -8.54 10.66
N TRP A 96 -12.71 -9.73 11.07
CA TRP A 96 -12.10 -11.01 10.70
C TRP A 96 -12.00 -11.22 9.17
N GLY A 97 -12.80 -10.50 8.38
CA GLY A 97 -12.78 -10.55 6.91
C GLY A 97 -11.65 -9.74 6.26
N GLN A 98 -10.97 -8.87 7.01
CA GLN A 98 -9.92 -7.98 6.48
C GLN A 98 -8.78 -8.76 5.85
N ARG A 99 -8.26 -9.78 6.55
CA ARG A 99 -7.18 -10.63 6.03
C ARG A 99 -7.58 -11.32 4.73
N TYR A 100 -8.76 -11.95 4.73
CA TYR A 100 -9.24 -12.69 3.56
C TYR A 100 -9.43 -11.77 2.34
N HIS A 101 -9.96 -10.57 2.54
CA HIS A 101 -10.09 -9.57 1.50
C HIS A 101 -8.73 -9.17 0.90
N LEU A 102 -7.74 -8.91 1.76
CA LEU A 102 -6.38 -8.59 1.33
C LEU A 102 -5.70 -9.76 0.60
N GLU A 103 -5.87 -10.98 1.08
CA GLU A 103 -5.38 -12.19 0.39
C GLU A 103 -5.97 -12.32 -1.02
N GLN A 104 -7.25 -12.00 -1.21
CA GLN A 104 -7.89 -12.00 -2.53
C GLN A 104 -7.29 -10.94 -3.47
N ILE A 105 -7.10 -9.70 -2.98
CA ILE A 105 -6.49 -8.63 -3.78
C ILE A 105 -5.05 -8.98 -4.17
N LEU A 106 -4.31 -9.63 -3.26
CA LEU A 106 -2.91 -9.98 -3.46
C LEU A 106 -2.68 -11.28 -4.22
N ALA A 107 -3.73 -12.07 -4.47
CA ALA A 107 -3.64 -13.40 -5.09
C ALA A 107 -2.86 -13.38 -6.41
N ASP A 108 -3.15 -12.39 -7.25
CA ASP A 108 -2.54 -12.22 -8.58
C ASP A 108 -1.47 -11.13 -8.62
N ARG A 109 -1.24 -10.39 -7.51
CA ARG A 109 -0.21 -9.35 -7.47
C ARG A 109 1.18 -9.98 -7.35
N PRO A 110 2.10 -9.75 -8.31
CA PRO A 110 3.48 -10.21 -8.20
C PRO A 110 4.24 -9.34 -7.18
N TYR A 111 5.04 -9.98 -6.32
CA TYR A 111 5.91 -9.32 -5.33
C TYR A 111 5.18 -8.27 -4.47
N PRO A 112 4.15 -8.68 -3.71
CA PRO A 112 3.21 -7.80 -3.02
C PRO A 112 3.83 -7.06 -1.84
N ASP A 113 4.98 -7.51 -1.37
CA ASP A 113 5.83 -6.91 -0.34
C ASP A 113 6.64 -5.71 -0.83
N ARG A 114 6.70 -5.50 -2.16
CA ARG A 114 7.44 -4.39 -2.78
C ARG A 114 6.62 -3.11 -2.80
N THR A 115 7.27 -2.05 -2.34
CA THR A 115 6.73 -0.70 -2.30
C THR A 115 6.99 0.00 -3.63
N ASP A 116 6.10 0.93 -3.99
CA ASP A 116 6.18 1.68 -5.25
C ASP A 116 7.16 2.87 -5.16
N GLY A 117 7.54 3.28 -3.94
CA GLY A 117 8.50 4.36 -3.71
C GLY A 117 8.96 4.48 -2.25
N PRO A 118 9.89 5.42 -1.97
CA PRO A 118 10.50 5.60 -0.65
C PRO A 118 9.48 6.00 0.43
N ARG A 119 8.51 6.85 0.09
CA ARG A 119 7.42 7.25 1.01
C ARG A 119 6.63 6.06 1.53
N GLU A 120 6.23 5.18 0.63
CA GLU A 120 5.43 4.00 0.98
C GLU A 120 6.26 3.01 1.82
N ALA A 121 7.56 2.86 1.52
CA ALA A 121 8.48 2.10 2.35
C ALA A 121 8.60 2.68 3.76
N ALA A 122 8.82 3.99 3.89
CA ALA A 122 8.96 4.63 5.20
C ALA A 122 7.67 4.56 6.04
N MET A 123 6.50 4.72 5.40
CA MET A 123 5.21 4.54 6.07
C MET A 123 5.01 3.10 6.56
N LEU A 124 5.33 2.12 5.72
CA LEU A 124 5.22 0.71 6.06
C LEU A 124 6.18 0.32 7.19
N ASP A 125 7.41 0.80 7.14
CA ASP A 125 8.41 0.52 8.18
C ASP A 125 7.99 1.14 9.52
N ARG A 126 7.44 2.36 9.52
CA ARG A 126 6.88 2.99 10.73
C ARG A 126 5.69 2.22 11.30
N LEU A 127 4.79 1.72 10.45
CA LEU A 127 3.66 0.88 10.85
C LEU A 127 4.14 -0.42 11.49
N LEU A 128 5.06 -1.14 10.84
CA LEU A 128 5.58 -2.41 11.33
C LEU A 128 6.37 -2.24 12.63
N ALA A 129 7.13 -1.15 12.77
CA ALA A 129 7.82 -0.80 14.01
C ALA A 129 6.83 -0.58 15.15
N ALA A 130 5.76 0.19 14.93
CA ALA A 130 4.72 0.43 15.92
C ALA A 130 3.98 -0.88 16.31
N ALA A 131 3.68 -1.74 15.33
CA ALA A 131 3.04 -3.03 15.58
C ALA A 131 3.93 -4.01 16.37
N THR A 132 5.26 -3.84 16.31
CA THR A 132 6.23 -4.67 17.03
C THR A 132 6.50 -4.15 18.45
N ALA A 133 6.57 -2.83 18.65
CA ALA A 133 7.02 -2.21 19.90
C ALA A 133 6.13 -2.52 21.12
N GLU A 134 4.83 -2.73 20.94
CA GLU A 134 3.88 -2.96 22.04
C GLU A 134 3.98 -4.37 22.64
N HIS A 135 4.60 -5.31 21.92
CA HIS A 135 4.54 -6.72 22.26
C HIS A 135 5.67 -7.25 23.14
N GLY A 136 6.68 -6.43 23.49
CA GLY A 136 7.68 -6.61 24.56
C GLY A 136 8.56 -7.87 24.58
N ARG A 137 8.17 -8.94 23.88
CA ARG A 137 8.77 -10.28 23.82
C ARG A 137 8.90 -10.82 22.39
N TRP A 138 8.15 -10.26 21.44
CA TRP A 138 8.11 -10.75 20.06
C TRP A 138 8.98 -9.86 19.17
N THR A 139 9.90 -10.47 18.42
CA THR A 139 10.82 -9.78 17.50
C THR A 139 10.23 -9.62 16.09
N HIS A 140 8.98 -10.02 15.89
CA HIS A 140 8.30 -10.02 14.59
C HIS A 140 7.06 -9.13 14.62
N PRO A 141 6.76 -8.42 13.51
CA PRO A 141 5.56 -7.60 13.43
C PRO A 141 4.28 -8.43 13.55
N ASP A 142 3.36 -8.00 14.41
CA ASP A 142 2.02 -8.58 14.51
C ASP A 142 1.09 -7.96 13.45
N GLU A 143 0.58 -8.83 12.57
CA GLU A 143 -0.37 -8.46 11.52
C GLU A 143 -1.67 -7.88 12.08
N ASN A 144 -2.24 -8.52 13.11
CA ASN A 144 -3.49 -8.05 13.71
C ASN A 144 -3.31 -6.67 14.32
N LYS A 145 -2.14 -6.43 14.93
CA LYS A 145 -1.83 -5.13 15.50
C LYS A 145 -1.64 -4.06 14.42
N ALA A 146 -0.96 -4.38 13.32
CA ALA A 146 -0.86 -3.46 12.19
C ALA A 146 -2.24 -3.07 11.65
N PHE A 147 -3.17 -4.02 11.55
CA PHE A 147 -4.54 -3.76 11.14
C PHE A 147 -5.32 -2.93 12.17
N GLU A 148 -5.17 -3.21 13.47
CA GLU A 148 -5.77 -2.42 14.55
C GLU A 148 -5.29 -0.96 14.52
N LEU A 149 -4.00 -0.73 14.31
CA LEU A 149 -3.43 0.62 14.25
C LEU A 149 -4.00 1.42 13.07
N ILE A 150 -4.09 0.81 11.88
CA ILE A 150 -4.74 1.42 10.72
C ILE A 150 -6.22 1.68 11.02
N ALA A 151 -6.90 0.71 11.66
CA ALA A 151 -8.31 0.82 11.97
C ALA A 151 -8.65 1.98 12.89
N ARG A 152 -7.82 2.16 13.92
CA ARG A 152 -8.04 3.11 14.99
C ARG A 152 -7.57 4.52 14.65
N HIS A 153 -6.45 4.62 13.94
CA HIS A 153 -5.76 5.89 13.72
C HIS A 153 -5.74 6.34 12.26
N GLY A 154 -6.28 5.53 11.34
CA GLY A 154 -6.10 5.75 9.91
C GLY A 154 -4.64 5.57 9.50
N ILE A 155 -4.22 6.29 8.45
CA ILE A 155 -2.84 6.23 7.94
C ILE A 155 -2.10 7.57 8.00
N ALA A 156 -2.75 8.68 8.38
CA ALA A 156 -2.06 9.98 8.46
C ALA A 156 -0.96 10.03 9.52
N TRP A 157 -1.15 9.36 10.66
CA TRP A 157 -0.17 9.31 11.75
C TRP A 157 1.17 8.69 11.34
N LEU A 158 1.22 7.97 10.20
CA LEU A 158 2.45 7.44 9.63
C LEU A 158 3.35 8.55 9.09
N LEU A 159 2.80 9.73 8.84
CA LEU A 159 3.53 10.91 8.38
C LEU A 159 3.75 11.90 9.53
N PRO A 160 4.89 12.61 9.59
CA PRO A 160 5.07 13.76 10.46
C PRO A 160 4.16 14.92 10.00
N GLU A 161 3.23 15.36 10.85
CA GLU A 161 2.25 16.42 10.52
C GLU A 161 2.89 17.81 10.36
N ASP A 162 4.10 18.02 10.91
CA ASP A 162 4.76 19.32 11.05
C ASP A 162 5.91 19.54 10.07
N ARG A 163 6.16 18.62 9.14
CA ARG A 163 7.31 18.69 8.23
C ARG A 163 6.91 18.89 6.78
N LEU A 164 7.05 20.13 6.30
CA LEU A 164 6.93 20.46 4.88
C LEU A 164 8.15 19.94 4.09
N ALA A 165 7.91 19.30 2.95
CA ALA A 165 8.96 18.82 2.06
C ALA A 165 9.80 19.96 1.47
N GLY A 166 11.11 19.89 1.68
CA GLY A 166 12.10 20.73 1.03
C GLY A 166 12.71 20.10 -0.24
N PRO A 167 13.49 20.87 -1.02
CA PRO A 167 14.12 20.38 -2.26
C PRO A 167 15.09 19.19 -2.08
N GLN A 168 15.54 18.95 -0.86
CA GLN A 168 16.49 17.88 -0.51
C GLN A 168 15.85 16.74 0.29
N ASP A 169 14.54 16.80 0.55
CA ASP A 169 13.86 15.72 1.27
C ASP A 169 13.60 14.54 0.33
N HIS A 170 14.28 13.43 0.62
CA HIS A 170 14.21 12.18 -0.15
C HIS A 170 13.64 11.00 0.64
N ASP A 171 13.43 11.16 1.95
CA ASP A 171 12.87 10.12 2.82
C ASP A 171 11.39 9.82 2.52
N GLY A 172 10.73 10.72 1.79
CA GLY A 172 9.35 10.60 1.36
C GLY A 172 8.31 10.82 2.48
N LEU A 173 8.73 11.05 3.73
CA LEU A 173 7.81 11.27 4.85
C LEU A 173 7.39 12.74 4.96
N ALA A 174 8.21 13.67 4.49
CA ALA A 174 7.85 15.08 4.46
C ALA A 174 6.60 15.31 3.58
N LEU A 175 5.71 16.16 4.06
CA LEU A 175 4.42 16.44 3.42
C LEU A 175 4.62 17.36 2.22
N ASP A 176 3.93 17.05 1.12
CA ASP A 176 3.84 18.02 0.03
C ASP A 176 3.07 19.28 0.47
N PRO A 177 3.15 20.40 -0.27
CA PRO A 177 2.48 21.64 0.15
C PRO A 177 0.97 21.50 0.42
N LEU A 178 0.24 20.70 -0.35
CA LEU A 178 -1.20 20.55 -0.17
C LEU A 178 -1.51 19.65 1.01
N GLU A 179 -0.74 18.59 1.20
CA GLU A 179 -0.79 17.71 2.36
C GLU A 179 -0.46 18.46 3.65
N TYR A 180 0.56 19.33 3.64
CA TYR A 180 0.94 20.15 4.79
C TYR A 180 -0.18 21.09 5.19
N LEU A 181 -0.76 21.83 4.23
CA LEU A 181 -1.91 22.69 4.50
C LEU A 181 -3.13 21.87 4.93
N THR A 182 -3.32 20.66 4.39
CA THR A 182 -4.40 19.76 4.81
C THR A 182 -4.21 19.33 6.26
N ALA A 183 -3.04 18.83 6.63
CA ALA A 183 -2.73 18.41 7.99
C ALA A 183 -2.97 19.57 8.99
N ARG A 184 -2.58 20.79 8.61
CA ARG A 184 -2.70 21.98 9.47
C ARG A 184 -4.11 22.54 9.58
N TYR A 185 -4.82 22.70 8.47
CA TYR A 185 -6.06 23.50 8.41
C TYR A 185 -7.34 22.70 8.18
N ALA A 186 -7.25 21.40 7.86
CA ALA A 186 -8.45 20.62 7.61
C ALA A 186 -9.31 20.53 8.88
N THR A 187 -10.62 20.71 8.70
CA THR A 187 -11.63 20.54 9.76
C THR A 187 -12.76 19.62 9.29
N GLY A 188 -13.54 19.10 10.24
CA GLY A 188 -14.71 18.28 9.95
C GLY A 188 -14.42 17.11 9.00
N VAL A 189 -15.17 17.03 7.90
CA VAL A 189 -15.05 15.96 6.90
C VAL A 189 -13.67 15.88 6.26
N HIS A 190 -12.99 17.01 6.06
CA HIS A 190 -11.66 17.03 5.46
C HIS A 190 -10.60 16.53 6.43
N ARG A 191 -10.74 16.83 7.73
CA ARG A 191 -9.83 16.30 8.76
C ARG A 191 -9.96 14.79 8.85
N ALA A 192 -11.20 14.29 8.94
CA ALA A 192 -11.46 12.85 9.00
C ALA A 192 -10.96 12.11 7.75
N ALA A 193 -11.15 12.68 6.56
CA ALA A 193 -10.68 12.09 5.30
C ALA A 193 -9.14 12.10 5.20
N TRP A 194 -8.48 13.15 5.68
CA TRP A 194 -7.03 13.22 5.81
C TRP A 194 -6.50 12.15 6.76
N GLU A 195 -7.00 12.13 7.99
CA GLU A 195 -6.56 11.20 9.04
C GLU A 195 -6.71 9.74 8.59
N THR A 196 -7.86 9.43 8.01
CA THR A 196 -8.20 8.07 7.60
C THR A 196 -7.40 7.62 6.39
N ALA A 197 -7.33 8.42 5.32
CA ALA A 197 -6.95 7.96 3.98
C ALA A 197 -5.94 8.87 3.25
N LEU A 198 -5.37 9.87 3.92
CA LEU A 198 -4.53 10.91 3.31
C LEU A 198 -5.23 11.67 2.17
N ALA A 199 -6.56 11.79 2.23
CA ALA A 199 -7.31 12.57 1.26
C ALA A 199 -7.12 14.06 1.57
N THR A 200 -6.52 14.78 0.62
CA THR A 200 -6.27 16.22 0.77
C THR A 200 -7.56 17.02 0.64
N MET A 201 -7.62 18.16 1.32
CA MET A 201 -8.71 19.10 1.12
C MET A 201 -8.60 19.77 -0.27
N PRO A 202 -9.67 20.35 -0.81
CA PRO A 202 -9.62 21.04 -2.10
C PRO A 202 -8.57 22.16 -2.11
N LEU A 203 -7.81 22.27 -3.20
CA LEU A 203 -6.71 23.24 -3.37
C LEU A 203 -7.12 24.68 -3.00
N ARG A 204 -8.27 25.14 -3.50
CA ARG A 204 -8.79 26.48 -3.20
C ARG A 204 -9.04 26.65 -1.69
N ALA A 205 -9.64 25.65 -1.04
CA ALA A 205 -9.93 25.68 0.39
C ALA A 205 -8.64 25.73 1.23
N ALA A 206 -7.63 24.94 0.86
CA ALA A 206 -6.33 24.94 1.55
C ALA A 206 -5.63 26.31 1.50
N VAL A 207 -5.56 26.92 0.31
CA VAL A 207 -4.94 28.25 0.13
C VAL A 207 -5.75 29.34 0.83
N THR A 208 -7.08 29.28 0.76
CA THR A 208 -7.95 30.22 1.47
C THR A 208 -7.77 30.12 2.99
N ALA A 209 -7.72 28.90 3.55
CA ALA A 209 -7.49 28.71 4.98
C ALA A 209 -6.14 29.27 5.43
N ALA A 210 -5.07 29.06 4.64
CA ALA A 210 -3.75 29.63 4.92
C ALA A 210 -3.72 31.16 4.81
N ARG A 211 -4.50 31.74 3.90
CA ARG A 211 -4.63 33.20 3.74
C ARG A 211 -5.40 33.84 4.89
N ASP A 212 -6.44 33.16 5.36
CA ASP A 212 -7.34 33.66 6.40
C ASP A 212 -6.79 33.38 7.82
N ASP A 213 -5.69 32.62 7.94
CA ASP A 213 -4.91 32.49 9.18
C ASP A 213 -4.25 33.84 9.52
N ALA A 214 -4.56 34.36 10.71
CA ALA A 214 -3.99 35.63 11.19
C ALA A 214 -2.49 35.53 11.48
N GLU A 215 -1.99 34.33 11.80
CA GLU A 215 -0.61 34.08 12.20
C GLU A 215 -0.06 32.81 11.51
N PRO A 216 0.09 32.81 10.17
CA PRO A 216 0.57 31.64 9.45
C PRO A 216 2.03 31.37 9.82
N THR A 217 2.36 30.09 10.04
CA THR A 217 3.76 29.68 10.19
C THR A 217 4.53 29.94 8.89
N PRO A 218 5.87 30.12 8.93
CA PRO A 218 6.68 30.25 7.72
C PRO A 218 6.45 29.10 6.73
N ASP A 219 6.26 27.88 7.23
CA ASP A 219 6.03 26.69 6.40
C ASP A 219 4.63 26.69 5.78
N ALA A 220 3.60 27.12 6.50
CA ALA A 220 2.27 27.32 5.94
C ALA A 220 2.28 28.38 4.84
N ALA A 221 2.99 29.50 5.04
CA ALA A 221 3.15 30.54 4.03
C ALA A 221 3.90 30.01 2.80
N ARG A 222 5.01 29.27 2.98
CA ARG A 222 5.77 28.65 1.89
C ARG A 222 4.92 27.65 1.10
N ALA A 223 4.17 26.80 1.79
CA ALA A 223 3.28 25.82 1.18
C ALA A 223 2.18 26.51 0.35
N ALA A 224 1.52 27.53 0.90
CA ALA A 224 0.50 28.30 0.18
C ALA A 224 1.07 29.00 -1.07
N LEU A 225 2.25 29.62 -0.95
CA LEU A 225 2.92 30.28 -2.07
C LEU A 225 3.29 29.29 -3.19
N ALA A 226 3.78 28.10 -2.83
CA ALA A 226 4.12 27.05 -3.79
C ALA A 226 2.90 26.55 -4.58
N LEU A 227 1.70 26.66 -4.00
CA LEU A 227 0.44 26.22 -4.61
C LEU A 227 -0.24 27.29 -5.49
N LEU A 228 0.18 28.56 -5.42
CA LEU A 228 -0.44 29.65 -6.20
C LEU A 228 -0.42 29.43 -7.72
N PRO A 229 0.67 28.92 -8.35
CA PRO A 229 0.66 28.66 -9.78
C PRO A 229 -0.42 27.63 -10.19
N ALA A 230 -0.54 26.54 -9.44
CA ALA A 230 -1.56 25.52 -9.67
C ALA A 230 -2.97 26.08 -9.47
N LEU A 231 -3.18 26.88 -8.42
CA LEU A 231 -4.47 27.54 -8.16
C LEU A 231 -4.85 28.50 -9.28
N ARG A 232 -3.92 29.34 -9.76
CA ARG A 232 -4.16 30.25 -10.90
C ARG A 232 -4.56 29.50 -12.17
N SER A 233 -3.87 28.39 -12.46
CA SER A 233 -4.20 27.53 -13.60
C SER A 233 -5.62 26.96 -13.48
N GLN A 234 -5.98 26.41 -12.32
CA GLN A 234 -7.33 25.87 -12.07
C GLN A 234 -8.41 26.94 -12.23
N LEU A 235 -8.20 28.14 -11.68
CA LEU A 235 -9.15 29.26 -11.80
C LEU A 235 -9.33 29.71 -13.25
N THR A 236 -8.25 29.80 -14.01
CA THR A 236 -8.30 30.20 -15.43
C THR A 236 -9.07 29.17 -16.24
N ALA A 237 -8.77 27.89 -16.06
CA ALA A 237 -9.46 26.79 -16.74
C ALA A 237 -10.95 26.66 -16.35
N ASP A 238 -11.33 27.03 -15.12
CA ASP A 238 -12.73 27.10 -14.69
C ASP A 238 -13.47 28.26 -15.40
N LEU A 239 -12.82 29.42 -15.51
CA LEU A 239 -13.37 30.59 -16.20
C LEU A 239 -13.56 30.33 -17.69
N ASP A 240 -12.56 29.76 -18.37
CA ASP A 240 -12.62 29.44 -19.80
C ASP A 240 -13.77 28.47 -20.09
N ARG A 241 -13.90 27.38 -19.32
CA ARG A 241 -15.02 26.44 -19.45
C ARG A 241 -16.38 27.09 -19.23
N THR A 242 -16.46 28.03 -18.29
CA THR A 242 -17.69 28.77 -18.01
C THR A 242 -18.04 29.70 -19.16
N GLN A 243 -17.06 30.45 -19.67
CA GLN A 243 -17.22 31.33 -20.81
C GLN A 243 -17.65 30.55 -22.05
N ASP A 244 -17.01 29.41 -22.38
CA ASP A 244 -17.37 28.56 -23.51
C ASP A 244 -18.79 28.00 -23.39
N ARG A 245 -19.22 27.63 -22.19
CA ARG A 245 -20.60 27.18 -21.94
C ARG A 245 -21.60 28.32 -22.15
N LEU A 246 -21.31 29.52 -21.64
CA LEU A 246 -22.19 30.67 -21.79
C LEU A 246 -22.26 31.15 -23.25
N ASN A 247 -21.12 31.19 -23.95
CA ASN A 247 -21.07 31.51 -25.38
C ASN A 247 -21.90 30.54 -26.22
N ARG A 248 -21.81 29.23 -25.94
CA ARG A 248 -22.65 28.22 -26.61
C ARG A 248 -24.14 28.41 -26.32
N ALA A 249 -24.50 28.77 -25.10
CA ALA A 249 -25.89 29.01 -24.73
C ALA A 249 -26.44 30.34 -25.29
N ALA A 250 -25.58 31.31 -25.55
CA ALA A 250 -25.93 32.62 -26.09
C ALA A 250 -25.91 32.68 -27.63
N ALA A 251 -25.39 31.65 -28.31
CA ALA A 251 -25.35 31.61 -29.76
C ALA A 251 -26.78 31.52 -30.33
N PRO A 252 -27.17 32.42 -31.26
CA PRO A 252 -28.47 32.35 -31.92
C PRO A 252 -28.57 31.06 -32.75
N VAL A 253 -29.76 30.43 -32.71
CA VAL A 253 -30.11 29.26 -33.53
C VAL A 253 -30.08 29.61 -35.02
#